data_AF-A0A3E3K147-F1
#
_entry.id   AF-A0A3E3K147-F1
#
_cell.length_a   1.000
_cell.length_b   1.000
_cell.length_c   1.000
_cell.angle_alpha   90.00
_cell.angle_beta   90.00
_cell.angle_gamma   90.00
#
_symmetry.space_group_name_H-M   'P 1'
#
loop_
_entity.id
_entity.type
_entity.pdbx_description
1 polymer ?
#
loop_
_entity_poly.entity_id
_entity_poly.type
_entity_poly.pdbx_seq_one_letter_code
_entity_poly.pdbx_strand_id
1 'polypeptide(L)' 'MDYEKFRLQVRDLATKAYKDLKEESKDYGELRQKCKKYCTGLLYRDKDMGNYVKGCFEKLFIHDLRDAQITHLSD' A
#
# COMPACT_ATOMS: atom_id res chain seq x y z
N MET A 1 20.89 -16.16 4.59
CA MET A 1 19.51 -15.65 4.45
C MET A 1 19.51 -14.68 3.29
N ASP A 2 18.70 -14.93 2.27
CA ASP A 2 18.74 -14.20 0.99
C ASP A 2 17.86 -12.94 1.10
N TYR A 3 18.47 -11.82 1.50
CA TYR A 3 17.77 -10.58 1.85
C TYR A 3 16.91 -10.03 0.71
N GLU A 4 17.28 -10.28 -0.55
CA GLU A 4 16.49 -9.87 -1.70
C GLU A 4 15.19 -10.67 -1.82
N LYS A 5 15.25 -12.00 -1.65
CA LYS A 5 14.06 -12.86 -1.65
C LYS A 5 13.09 -12.46 -0.54
N PHE A 6 13.63 -12.15 0.64
CA PHE A 6 12.81 -11.67 1.75
C PHE A 6 12.10 -10.35 1.40
N ARG A 7 12.82 -9.36 0.86
CA ARG A 7 12.21 -8.08 0.43
C ARG A 7 11.13 -8.25 -0.62
N LEU A 8 11.34 -9.15 -1.59
CA LEU A 8 10.34 -9.47 -2.61
C LEU A 8 9.06 -10.06 -1.98
N GLN A 9 9.19 -11.01 -1.05
CA GLN A 9 8.05 -11.58 -0.34
C GLN A 9 7.29 -10.52 0.47
N VAL A 10 8.01 -9.65 1.17
CA VAL A 10 7.40 -8.54 1.92
C VAL A 10 6.63 -7.60 0.98
N ARG A 11 7.22 -7.26 -0.16
CA ARG A 11 6.57 -6.41 -1.17
C ARG A 11 5.29 -7.06 -1.68
N ASP A 12 5.33 -8.35 -2.03
CA ASP A 12 4.16 -9.04 -2.59
C ASP A 12 3.03 -9.15 -1.55
N LEU A 13 3.37 -9.38 -0.27
CA LEU A 13 2.42 -9.31 0.84
C LEU A 13 1.85 -7.90 1.03
N ALA A 14 2.68 -6.86 0.93
CA ALA A 14 2.22 -5.48 0.99
C ALA A 14 1.27 -5.15 -0.17
N THR A 15 1.59 -5.57 -1.39
CA THR A 15 0.71 -5.38 -2.54
C THR A 15 -0.62 -6.08 -2.35
N LYS A 16 -0.63 -7.31 -1.82
CA LYS A 16 -1.86 -8.02 -1.51
C LYS A 16 -2.69 -7.29 -0.45
N ALA A 17 -2.07 -6.93 0.67
CA ALA A 17 -2.74 -6.18 1.74
C ALA A 17 -3.33 -4.86 1.24
N TYR A 18 -2.62 -4.13 0.38
CA TYR A 18 -3.13 -2.90 -0.22
C TYR A 18 -4.39 -3.14 -1.07
N LYS A 19 -4.41 -4.22 -1.88
CA LYS A 19 -5.58 -4.57 -2.69
C LYS A 19 -6.78 -4.93 -1.82
N ASP A 20 -6.57 -5.75 -0.80
CA ASP A 20 -7.62 -6.12 0.15
C ASP A 20 -8.20 -4.85 0.82
N LEU A 21 -7.34 -3.95 1.29
CA LEU A 21 -7.76 -2.66 1.87
C LEU A 21 -8.49 -1.77 0.87
N LYS A 22 -8.15 -1.82 -0.42
CA LYS A 22 -8.81 -1.07 -1.49
C LYS A 22 -10.21 -1.63 -1.77
N GLU A 23 -10.35 -2.93 -1.87
CA GLU A 23 -11.64 -3.60 -2.08
C GLU A 23 -12.62 -3.33 -0.92
N GLU A 24 -12.12 -3.25 0.31
CA GLU A 24 -12.92 -2.90 1.48
C GLU A 24 -13.27 -1.41 1.57
N SER A 25 -12.59 -0.54 0.81
CA SER A 25 -12.73 0.91 0.91
C SER A 25 -13.72 1.46 -0.10
N LYS A 26 -14.58 2.40 0.34
CA LYS A 26 -15.56 3.03 -0.55
C LYS A 26 -14.95 4.11 -1.43
N ASP A 27 -13.90 4.75 -0.95
CA ASP A 27 -13.21 5.84 -1.64
C ASP A 27 -11.72 5.90 -1.25
N TYR A 28 -10.96 6.74 -1.97
CA TYR A 28 -9.52 6.92 -1.74
C TYR A 28 -9.17 7.55 -0.39
N GLY A 29 -10.09 8.31 0.21
CA GLY A 29 -9.93 8.87 1.55
C GLY A 29 -9.96 7.77 2.61
N GLU A 30 -10.95 6.87 2.53
CA GLU A 30 -11.07 5.70 3.41
C GLU A 30 -9.85 4.77 3.23
N LEU A 31 -9.46 4.49 1.99
CA LEU A 31 -8.28 3.68 1.67
C LEU A 31 -7.02 4.25 2.33
N ARG A 32 -6.80 5.56 2.21
CA ARG A 32 -5.64 6.23 2.82
C ARG A 32 -5.63 6.07 4.34
N GLN A 33 -6.79 6.15 4.99
CA GLN A 33 -6.89 5.95 6.44
C GLN A 33 -6.60 4.51 6.85
N LYS A 34 -7.15 3.52 6.14
CA LYS A 34 -6.90 2.09 6.41
C LYS A 34 -5.42 1.73 6.20
N CYS A 35 -4.83 2.19 5.10
CA CYS A 35 -3.41 2.05 4.82
C CYS A 35 -2.53 2.64 5.93
N LYS A 36 -2.86 3.85 6.40
CA LYS A 36 -2.17 4.49 7.54
C LYS A 36 -2.26 3.64 8.81
N LYS A 37 -3.46 3.18 9.17
CA LYS A 37 -3.68 2.36 10.37
C LYS A 37 -2.89 1.04 10.32
N TYR A 38 -2.90 0.38 9.17
CA TYR A 38 -2.12 -0.84 8.92
C TYR A 38 -0.62 -0.60 9.12
N CYS A 39 -0.08 0.43 8.48
CA CYS A 39 1.35 0.77 8.59
C CYS A 39 1.74 1.19 10.00
N THR A 40 0.90 1.96 10.71
CA THR A 40 1.14 2.31 12.12
C THR A 40 1.21 1.07 13.00
N GLY A 41 0.32 0.09 12.81
CA GLY A 41 0.38 -1.18 13.53
C GLY A 41 1.68 -1.95 13.30
N LEU A 42 2.18 -1.95 12.06
CA LEU A 42 3.48 -2.54 11.73
C LEU A 42 4.65 -1.76 12.32
N LEU A 43 4.64 -0.43 12.24
CA LEU A 43 5.68 0.44 12.80
C LEU A 43 5.88 0.23 14.30
N TYR A 44 4.81 -0.05 15.05
CA TYR A 44 4.90 -0.38 16.48
C TYR A 44 5.57 -1.72 16.76
N ARG A 45 5.50 -2.68 15.83
CA ARG A 45 6.09 -4.02 15.97
C ARG A 45 7.50 -4.09 15.42
N ASP A 46 7.70 -3.49 14.25
CA ASP A 46 8.96 -3.44 13.52
C ASP A 46 8.99 -2.16 12.69
N LYS A 47 9.89 -1.25 13.07
CA LYS A 47 10.00 0.08 12.46
C LYS A 47 10.45 0.01 11.01
N ASP A 48 11.40 -0.86 10.68
CA ASP A 48 11.97 -0.93 9.34
C ASP A 48 10.99 -1.57 8.37
N MET A 49 10.33 -2.64 8.81
CA MET A 49 9.25 -3.28 8.08
C MET A 49 8.07 -2.32 7.86
N GLY A 50 7.65 -1.61 8.91
CA GLY A 50 6.57 -0.63 8.83
C GLY A 50 6.86 0.51 7.85
N ASN A 51 8.10 1.02 7.84
CA ASN A 51 8.53 2.04 6.89
C ASN A 51 8.58 1.51 5.45
N TYR A 52 9.08 0.28 5.26
CA TYR A 52 9.14 -0.35 3.95
C TYR A 52 7.74 -0.55 3.35
N VAL A 53 6.82 -1.13 4.12
CA VAL A 53 5.42 -1.35 3.70
C VAL A 53 4.71 -0.03 3.42
N LYS A 54 4.93 0.99 4.26
CA LYS A 54 4.39 2.34 4.01
C LYS A 54 4.83 2.89 2.66
N GLY A 55 6.11 2.76 2.31
CA GLY A 55 6.63 3.17 1.01
C GLY A 55 6.02 2.38 -0.17
N CYS A 56 5.73 1.09 0.02
CA CYS A 56 4.99 0.30 -0.96
C CYS A 56 3.56 0.83 -1.17
N PHE A 57 2.85 1.12 -0.08
CA PHE A 57 1.48 1.62 -0.13
C PHE A 57 1.40 3.01 -0.79
N GLU A 58 2.33 3.91 -0.48
CA GLU A 58 2.37 5.25 -1.10
C GLU A 58 2.56 5.17 -2.62
N LYS A 59 3.43 4.27 -3.11
CA LYS A 59 3.62 4.06 -4.56
C LYS A 59 2.37 3.52 -5.24
N LEU A 60 1.72 2.53 -4.63
CA LEU A 60 0.46 1.95 -5.17
C LEU A 60 -0.67 2.98 -5.18
N PHE A 61 -0.77 3.78 -4.12
CA PHE A 61 -1.77 4.84 -4.00
C PHE A 61 -1.59 5.94 -5.05
N ILE A 62 -0.35 6.38 -5.29
CA ILE A 62 -0.07 7.37 -6.35
C ILE A 62 -0.40 6.80 -7.73
N HIS A 63 -0.07 5.53 -7.98
CA HIS A 63 -0.40 4.85 -9.24
C HIS A 63 -1.92 4.81 -9.47
N ASP A 64 -2.68 4.38 -8.46
CA ASP A 64 -4.14 4.33 -8.52
C ASP A 64 -4.77 5.71 -8.77
N LEU A 65 -4.28 6.75 -8.09
CA LEU A 65 -4.75 8.12 -8.30
C LEU A 65 -4.46 8.61 -9.73
N ARG A 66 -3.29 8.24 -10.27
CA ARG A 66 -2.91 8.59 -11.64
C ARG A 66 -3.80 7.89 -12.66
N ASP A 67 -4.04 6.59 -12.47
CA ASP A 67 -4.92 5.81 -13.34
C ASP A 67 -6.34 6.36 -13.32
N ALA A 68 -6.86 6.69 -12.12
CA ALA A 68 -8.17 7.32 -11.98
C ALA A 68 -8.27 8.67 -12.72
N GLN A 69 -7.23 9.51 -12.65
CA GLN A 69 -7.18 10.77 -13.40
C GLN A 69 -7.15 10.56 -14.92
N ILE A 70 -6.43 9.53 -15.41
CA ILE A 70 -6.38 9.20 -16.84
C ILE A 70 -7.76 8.72 -17.34
N THR A 71 -8.46 7.91 -16.55
CA THR A 71 -9.81 7.44 -16.90
C THR A 71 -10.78 8.62 -17.07
N HIS A 72 -10.70 9.64 -16.23
CA HIS A 72 -11.58 10.82 -16.31
C HIS A 72 -11.27 11.77 -17.48
N LEU A 73 -10.10 11.66 -18.13
CA LEU A 73 -9.70 12.48 -19.27
C LEU A 73 -10.01 11.84 -20.63
N SER A 74 -10.51 10.61 -20.64
CA SER A 74 -10.77 9.83 -21.86
C SER A 74 -12.26 9.78 -22.26
N ASP A 75 -13.11 10.57 -21.60
CA ASP A 75 -14.52 10.86 -21.95
C ASP A 75 -14.63 12.24 -22.60
#